data_AF-A0A179SKH9-F1
#
_entry.id   AF-A0A179SKH9-F1
#
_cell.length_a   1.000
_cell.length_b   1.000
_cell.length_c   1.000
_cell.angle_alpha   90.00
_cell.angle_beta   90.00
_cell.angle_gamma   90.00
#
_symmetry.space_group_name_H-M   'P 1'
#
loop_
_entity.id
_entity.type
_entity.pdbx_description
1 polymer ?
#
loop_
_entity_poly.entity_id
_entity_poly.type
_entity_poly.pdbx_seq_one_letter_code
_entity_poly.pdbx_strand_id
1 'polypeptide(L)'
;MATGTGDRLRRAQRLVVVQEQMRRAAEVELAGLRERAAAVEADRARLLAALATSDHGPMLLEATARRLRGLAAQATALEAEAAAQAGTVRERGLAQKRAEALSERRADDHRREAEKRDDLERLDGLAARLGRRGASLP
;
A
#
# COMPACT_ATOMS: atom_id res chain seq x y z
N MET A 1 2.05 26.55 -11.32
CA MET A 1 1.25 25.33 -11.61
C MET A 1 2.05 24.46 -12.57
N ALA A 2 2.36 23.22 -12.22
CA ALA A 2 3.18 22.34 -13.04
C ALA A 2 2.50 21.99 -14.39
N THR A 3 2.97 22.60 -15.48
CA THR A 3 2.27 22.63 -16.78
C THR A 3 2.67 21.51 -17.74
N GLY A 4 3.86 20.90 -17.60
CA GLY A 4 4.37 19.91 -18.56
C GLY A 4 3.96 18.45 -18.29
N THR A 5 3.97 17.61 -19.34
CA THR A 5 3.71 16.16 -19.23
C THR A 5 4.69 15.46 -18.29
N GLY A 6 5.96 15.89 -18.28
CA GLY A 6 6.99 15.37 -17.36
C GLY A 6 6.70 15.65 -15.88
N ASP A 7 6.15 16.81 -15.52
CA ASP A 7 5.76 17.09 -14.14
C ASP A 7 4.55 16.27 -13.69
N ARG A 8 3.63 15.98 -14.62
CA ARG A 8 2.48 15.10 -14.36
C ARG A 8 2.94 13.66 -14.12
N LEU A 9 3.91 13.18 -14.90
CA LEU A 9 4.54 11.88 -14.70
C LEU A 9 5.23 11.79 -13.33
N ARG A 10 6.09 12.75 -12.99
CA ARG A 10 6.77 12.77 -11.68
C ARG A 10 5.79 12.77 -10.52
N ARG A 11 4.68 13.51 -10.63
CA ARG A 11 3.61 13.50 -9.62
C ARG A 11 2.94 12.15 -9.49
N ALA A 12 2.63 11.49 -10.61
CA ALA A 12 2.02 10.16 -10.61
C ALA A 12 2.97 9.12 -10.00
N GLN A 13 4.27 9.16 -10.32
CA GLN A 13 5.28 8.29 -9.72
C GLN A 13 5.39 8.49 -8.20
N ARG A 14 5.39 9.73 -7.71
CA ARG A 14 5.36 10.01 -6.26
C ARG A 14 4.10 9.45 -5.59
N LEU A 15 2.95 9.54 -6.26
CA LEU A 15 1.72 8.97 -5.74
C LEU A 15 1.83 7.45 -5.58
N VAL A 16 2.46 6.74 -6.53
CA VAL A 16 2.71 5.29 -6.41
C VAL A 16 3.51 4.98 -5.14
N VAL A 17 4.61 5.70 -4.89
CA VAL A 17 5.44 5.52 -3.70
C VAL A 17 4.64 5.74 -2.42
N VAL A 18 3.82 6.80 -2.36
CA VAL A 18 2.97 7.07 -1.20
C VAL A 18 1.95 5.95 -0.99
N GLN A 19 1.28 5.49 -2.05
CA GLN A 19 0.31 4.39 -1.92
C GLN A 19 0.97 3.09 -1.46
N GLU A 20 2.18 2.79 -1.93
CA GLU A 20 2.96 1.64 -1.48
C GLU A 20 3.30 1.76 0.02
N GLN A 21 3.77 2.93 0.47
CA GLN A 21 4.06 3.18 1.89
C GLN A 21 2.81 3.01 2.76
N MET A 22 1.67 3.52 2.32
CA MET A 22 0.39 3.36 3.03
C MET A 22 -0.06 1.89 3.09
N ARG A 23 0.14 1.12 2.01
CA ARG A 23 -0.15 -0.32 2.01
C ARG A 23 0.74 -1.06 3.01
N ARG A 24 2.05 -0.80 2.99
CA ARG A 24 3.01 -1.42 3.92
C ARG A 24 2.69 -1.09 5.38
N ALA A 25 2.34 0.17 5.68
CA ALA A 25 1.92 0.55 7.03
C ALA A 25 0.70 -0.26 7.49
N ALA A 26 -0.33 -0.37 6.63
CA ALA A 26 -1.52 -1.15 6.94
C ALA A 26 -1.22 -2.66 7.12
N GLU A 27 -0.28 -3.21 6.34
CA GLU A 27 0.19 -4.60 6.48
C GLU A 27 0.89 -4.83 7.84
N VAL A 28 1.73 -3.89 8.28
CA VAL A 28 2.40 -3.95 9.60
C VAL A 28 1.37 -3.90 10.73
N GLU A 29 0.39 -3.00 10.65
CA GLU A 29 -0.69 -2.92 11.63
C GLU A 29 -1.50 -4.24 11.71
N LEU A 30 -1.81 -4.85 10.56
CA LEU A 30 -2.48 -6.14 10.51
C LEU A 30 -1.63 -7.26 11.14
N ALA A 31 -0.33 -7.26 10.90
CA ALA A 31 0.58 -8.22 11.53
C ALA A 31 0.58 -8.05 13.06
N GLY A 32 0.68 -6.82 13.57
CA GLY A 32 0.63 -6.54 15.00
C GLY A 32 -0.71 -6.92 15.64
N LEU A 33 -1.83 -6.81 14.93
CA LEU A 33 -3.13 -7.32 15.39
C LEU A 33 -3.13 -8.84 15.55
N ARG A 34 -2.58 -9.56 14.55
CA ARG A 34 -2.49 -11.02 14.57
C ARG A 34 -1.56 -11.53 15.67
N GLU A 35 -0.44 -10.85 15.91
CA GLU A 35 0.47 -11.17 17.01
C GLU A 35 -0.22 -11.01 18.37
N ARG A 36 -0.96 -9.91 18.57
CA ARG A 36 -1.76 -9.71 19.79
C ARG A 36 -2.82 -10.80 19.98
N ALA A 37 -3.53 -11.17 18.91
CA ALA A 37 -4.51 -12.25 18.96
C ALA A 37 -3.86 -13.60 19.34
N ALA A 38 -2.71 -13.91 18.74
CA ALA A 38 -1.95 -15.13 19.05
C ALA A 38 -1.48 -15.14 20.52
N ALA A 39 -1.07 -13.99 21.07
CA ALA A 39 -0.69 -13.87 22.48
C ALA A 39 -1.88 -14.14 23.43
N VAL A 40 -3.07 -13.63 23.10
CA VAL A 40 -4.30 -13.88 23.89
C VAL A 40 -4.68 -15.37 23.87
N GLU A 41 -4.57 -16.03 22.71
CA GLU A 41 -4.83 -17.47 22.61
C GLU A 41 -3.77 -18.31 23.35
N ALA A 42 -2.50 -17.89 23.33
CA ALA A 42 -1.46 -18.51 24.13
C ALA A 42 -1.71 -18.37 25.64
N ASP A 43 -2.19 -17.20 26.11
CA ASP A 43 -2.61 -16.99 27.50
C ASP A 43 -3.77 -17.90 27.89
N ARG A 44 -4.76 -18.02 27.01
CA ARG A 44 -5.91 -18.91 27.20
C ARG A 44 -5.48 -20.36 27.32
N ALA A 45 -4.61 -20.83 26.42
CA ALA A 45 -4.06 -22.19 26.45
C ALA A 45 -3.27 -22.46 27.74
N ARG A 46 -2.45 -21.50 28.18
CA ARG A 46 -1.70 -21.59 29.45
C ARG A 46 -2.63 -21.73 30.66
N LEU A 47 -3.70 -20.95 30.72
CA LEU A 47 -4.68 -21.03 31.81
C LEU A 47 -5.42 -22.38 31.82
N LEU A 48 -5.81 -22.88 30.64
CA LEU A 48 -6.47 -24.18 30.53
C LEU A 48 -5.54 -25.34 30.93
N ALA A 49 -4.27 -25.30 30.53
CA ALA A 49 -3.28 -26.28 30.93
C ALA A 49 -3.02 -26.26 32.45
N ALA A 50 -2.95 -25.06 33.05
CA ALA A 50 -2.82 -24.90 34.49
C ALA A 50 -4.06 -25.39 35.25
N LEU A 51 -5.27 -25.27 34.69
CA LEU A 51 -6.48 -25.86 35.28
C LEU A 51 -6.46 -27.39 35.24
N ALA A 52 -5.93 -27.98 34.17
CA ALA A 52 -5.93 -29.43 33.98
C ALA A 52 -4.96 -30.19 34.90
N THR A 53 -4.02 -29.50 35.53
CA THR A 53 -2.89 -30.11 36.27
C THR A 53 -2.99 -30.01 37.79
N SER A 54 -4.07 -29.44 38.34
CA SER A 54 -4.14 -29.14 39.78
C SER A 54 -5.54 -29.22 40.35
N ASP A 55 -5.64 -29.75 41.57
CA ASP A 55 -6.86 -29.76 42.38
C ASP A 55 -7.15 -28.35 42.92
N HIS A 56 -7.85 -27.56 42.09
CA HIS A 56 -8.26 -26.20 42.45
C HIS A 56 -9.56 -26.20 43.27
N GLY A 57 -9.59 -25.43 44.35
CA GLY A 57 -10.82 -25.16 45.09
C GLY A 57 -11.83 -24.30 44.30
N PRO A 58 -13.13 -24.29 44.68
CA PRO A 58 -14.21 -23.67 43.91
C PRO A 58 -14.05 -22.16 43.64
N MET A 59 -13.43 -21.40 44.54
CA MET A 59 -13.16 -19.96 44.32
C MET A 59 -12.13 -19.72 43.19
N LEU A 60 -11.12 -20.59 43.05
CA LEU A 60 -10.12 -20.50 41.97
C LEU A 60 -10.73 -20.83 40.61
N LEU A 61 -11.68 -21.77 40.58
CA LEU A 61 -12.42 -22.11 39.37
C LEU A 61 -13.28 -20.93 38.88
N GLU A 62 -13.98 -20.22 39.78
CA GLU A 62 -14.80 -19.06 39.40
C GLU A 62 -13.94 -17.90 38.84
N ALA A 63 -12.84 -17.59 39.53
CA ALA A 63 -11.91 -16.55 39.09
C ALA A 63 -11.31 -16.88 37.71
N THR A 64 -10.93 -18.14 37.49
CA THR A 64 -10.37 -18.58 36.21
C THR A 64 -11.42 -18.58 35.10
N ALA A 65 -12.65 -19.01 35.38
CA ALA A 65 -13.76 -18.92 34.43
C ALA A 65 -14.03 -17.47 34.01
N ARG A 66 -13.98 -16.52 34.95
CA ARG A 66 -14.12 -15.09 34.65
C ARG A 66 -12.96 -14.58 33.77
N ARG A 67 -11.73 -14.98 34.05
CA ARG A 67 -10.55 -14.63 33.23
C ARG A 67 -10.65 -15.21 31.82
N LEU A 68 -11.04 -16.48 31.68
CA LEU A 68 -11.22 -17.12 30.37
C LEU A 68 -12.30 -16.43 29.53
N ARG A 69 -13.43 -16.03 30.15
CA ARG A 69 -14.45 -15.21 29.46
C ARG A 69 -13.89 -13.87 29.00
N GLY A 70 -13.08 -13.22 29.83
CA GLY A 70 -12.40 -11.97 29.46
C GLY A 70 -11.45 -12.14 28.28
N LEU A 71 -10.63 -13.20 28.27
CA LEU A 71 -9.73 -13.50 27.16
C LEU A 71 -10.49 -13.86 25.88
N ALA A 72 -11.57 -14.63 25.96
CA ALA A 72 -12.41 -14.93 24.81
C ALA A 72 -13.03 -13.67 24.19
N ALA A 73 -13.54 -12.75 25.02
CA ALA A 73 -14.06 -11.47 24.55
C ALA A 73 -12.96 -10.61 23.88
N GLN A 74 -11.75 -10.60 24.44
CA GLN A 74 -10.59 -9.90 23.85
C GLN A 74 -10.18 -10.52 22.51
N ALA A 75 -10.14 -11.84 22.41
CA ALA A 75 -9.82 -12.55 21.17
C ALA A 75 -10.83 -12.19 20.06
N THR A 76 -12.13 -12.26 20.35
CA THR A 76 -13.18 -11.87 19.39
C THR A 76 -13.06 -10.41 18.96
N ALA A 77 -12.74 -9.49 19.88
CA ALA A 77 -12.52 -8.08 19.53
C ALA A 77 -11.31 -7.90 18.59
N LEU A 78 -10.19 -8.56 18.89
CA LEU A 78 -8.98 -8.52 18.06
C LEU A 78 -9.20 -9.15 16.69
N GLU A 79 -9.97 -10.24 16.60
CA GLU A 79 -10.34 -10.86 15.33
C GLU A 79 -11.19 -9.92 14.45
N ALA A 80 -12.16 -9.23 15.05
CA ALA A 80 -12.97 -8.24 14.34
C ALA A 80 -12.13 -7.06 13.86
N GLU A 81 -11.21 -6.56 14.69
CA GLU A 81 -10.28 -5.49 14.32
C GLU A 81 -9.31 -5.94 13.19
N ALA A 82 -8.78 -7.17 13.28
CA ALA A 82 -7.95 -7.75 12.23
C ALA A 82 -8.70 -7.94 10.91
N ALA A 83 -9.98 -8.33 10.96
CA ALA A 83 -10.82 -8.44 9.77
C ALA A 83 -11.07 -7.08 9.11
N ALA A 84 -11.35 -6.04 9.90
CA ALA A 84 -11.49 -4.68 9.41
C ALA A 84 -10.18 -4.18 8.78
N GLN A 85 -9.05 -4.39 9.45
CA GLN A 85 -7.74 -4.00 8.95
C GLN A 85 -7.34 -4.76 7.68
N ALA A 86 -7.72 -6.03 7.55
CA ALA A 86 -7.54 -6.78 6.30
C ALA A 86 -8.33 -6.16 5.15
N GLY A 87 -9.51 -5.59 5.43
CA GLY A 87 -10.26 -4.76 4.48
C GLY A 87 -9.46 -3.53 4.03
N THR A 88 -8.91 -2.79 5.00
CA THR A 88 -8.06 -1.62 4.71
C THR A 88 -6.84 -1.97 3.86
N VAL A 89 -6.13 -3.06 4.16
CA VAL A 89 -4.99 -3.53 3.34
C VAL A 89 -5.42 -3.78 1.89
N ARG A 90 -6.57 -4.41 1.68
CA ARG A 90 -7.10 -4.65 0.32
C ARG A 90 -7.42 -3.35 -0.40
N GLU A 91 -8.08 -2.41 0.26
CA GLU A 91 -8.40 -1.09 -0.31
C GLU A 91 -7.14 -0.31 -0.69
N ARG A 92 -6.11 -0.34 0.16
CA ARG A 92 -4.80 0.27 -0.13
C ARG A 92 -4.11 -0.42 -1.32
N GLY A 93 -4.20 -1.73 -1.42
CA GLY A 93 -3.73 -2.47 -2.59
C GLY A 93 -4.40 -2.02 -3.89
N LEU A 94 -5.73 -1.84 -3.88
CA LEU A 94 -6.48 -1.33 -5.02
C LEU A 94 -6.14 0.14 -5.34
N ALA A 95 -5.91 0.98 -4.33
CA ALA A 95 -5.47 2.35 -4.51
C ALA A 95 -4.06 2.42 -5.14
N GLN A 96 -3.14 1.57 -4.70
CA GLN A 96 -1.81 1.44 -5.31
C GLN A 96 -1.91 1.02 -6.78
N LYS A 97 -2.72 -0.01 -7.11
CA LYS A 97 -2.89 -0.46 -8.49
C LYS A 97 -3.44 0.65 -9.40
N ARG A 98 -4.39 1.45 -8.88
CA ARG A 98 -4.90 2.63 -9.60
C ARG A 98 -3.81 3.70 -9.81
N ALA A 99 -2.95 3.93 -8.82
CA ALA A 99 -1.83 4.86 -8.96
C ALA A 99 -0.78 4.37 -9.97
N GLU A 100 -0.48 3.07 -9.98
CA GLU A 100 0.42 2.44 -10.95
C GLU A 100 -0.10 2.63 -12.38
N ALA A 101 -1.38 2.29 -12.63
CA ALA A 101 -2.02 2.47 -13.93
C ALA A 101 -2.05 3.95 -14.37
N LEU A 102 -2.25 4.88 -13.43
CA LEU A 102 -2.16 6.31 -13.73
C LEU A 102 -0.73 6.70 -14.13
N SER A 103 0.28 6.23 -13.41
CA SER A 103 1.69 6.52 -13.70
C SER A 103 2.09 5.99 -15.08
N GLU A 104 1.66 4.80 -15.45
CA GLU A 104 1.90 4.21 -16.78
C GLU A 104 1.30 5.07 -17.89
N ARG A 105 0.03 5.47 -17.77
CA ARG A 105 -0.62 6.38 -18.74
C ARG A 105 0.12 7.70 -18.87
N ARG A 106 0.62 8.27 -17.76
CA ARG A 106 1.41 9.51 -17.80
C ARG A 106 2.79 9.32 -18.44
N ALA A 107 3.37 8.12 -18.34
CA ALA A 107 4.63 7.80 -19.00
C ALA A 107 4.42 7.76 -20.52
N ASP A 108 3.32 7.17 -20.99
CA ASP A 108 2.95 7.16 -22.41
C ASP A 108 2.73 8.58 -22.95
N ASP A 109 1.95 9.40 -22.23
CA ASP A 109 1.74 10.81 -22.59
C ASP A 109 3.07 11.56 -22.71
N HIS A 110 3.98 11.34 -21.76
CA HIS A 110 5.27 12.01 -21.76
C HIS A 110 6.17 11.57 -22.92
N ARG A 111 6.19 10.26 -23.23
CA ARG A 111 6.94 9.69 -24.36
C ARG A 111 6.46 10.26 -25.68
N ARG A 112 5.15 10.21 -25.94
CA ARG A 112 4.56 10.76 -27.19
C ARG A 112 4.87 12.24 -27.36
N GLU A 113 4.81 13.02 -26.28
CA GLU A 113 5.12 14.45 -26.33
C GLU A 113 6.63 14.71 -26.51
N ALA A 114 7.50 13.80 -26.07
CA ALA A 114 8.94 13.88 -26.33
C ALA A 114 9.25 13.53 -27.79
N GLU A 115 8.72 12.41 -28.28
CA GLU A 115 8.85 11.97 -29.68
C GLU A 115 8.39 13.07 -30.65
N LYS A 116 7.22 13.68 -30.40
CA LYS A 116 6.70 14.79 -31.20
C LYS A 116 7.64 16.00 -31.21
N ARG A 117 8.27 16.33 -30.08
CA ARG A 117 9.24 17.44 -30.00
C ARG A 117 10.50 17.13 -30.79
N ASP A 118 11.04 15.92 -30.64
CA ASP A 118 12.22 15.47 -31.38
C ASP A 118 11.97 15.47 -32.90
N ASP A 119 10.78 15.06 -33.35
CA ASP A 119 10.43 15.06 -34.77
C ASP A 119 10.28 16.49 -35.34
N LEU A 120 9.70 17.42 -34.57
CA LEU A 120 9.64 18.84 -34.96
C LEU A 120 11.05 19.45 -35.06
N GLU A 121 11.92 19.18 -34.08
CA GLU A 121 13.31 19.65 -34.11
C GLU A 121 14.10 19.11 -35.32
N ARG A 122 13.86 17.85 -35.71
CA ARG A 122 14.44 17.25 -36.91
C ARG A 122 13.94 17.95 -38.18
N LEU A 123 12.64 18.23 -38.29
CA LEU A 123 12.06 18.93 -39.44
C LEU A 123 12.60 20.36 -39.54
N ASP A 124 12.67 21.09 -38.43
CA ASP A 124 13.26 22.44 -38.38
C ASP A 124 14.72 22.43 -38.80
N GLY A 125 15.49 21.42 -38.35
CA GLY A 125 16.88 21.22 -38.75
C GLY A 125 17.06 20.87 -40.24
N LEU A 126 16.08 20.25 -40.88
CA LEU A 126 16.06 20.00 -42.33
C LEU A 126 15.68 21.27 -43.11
N ALA A 127 14.65 22.00 -42.66
CA ALA A 127 14.22 23.26 -43.25
C ALA A 127 15.36 24.30 -43.24
N ALA A 128 16.07 24.42 -42.11
CA ALA A 128 17.22 25.32 -41.99
C ALA A 128 18.38 24.97 -42.95
N ARG A 129 18.59 23.66 -43.23
CA ARG A 129 19.60 23.21 -44.20
C ARG A 129 19.19 23.49 -45.65
N LEU A 130 17.93 23.27 -45.99
CA LEU A 130 17.40 23.59 -47.33
C LEU A 130 17.44 25.09 -47.61
N GLY A 131 17.07 25.92 -46.63
CA GLY A 131 17.15 27.39 -46.74
C GLY A 131 18.58 27.90 -46.97
N ARG A 132 19.60 27.27 -46.35
CA ARG A 132 21.02 27.63 -46.61
C ARG A 132 21.53 27.23 -47.99
N ARG A 133 21.04 26.13 -48.58
CA ARG A 133 21.39 25.73 -49.96
C ARG A 133 20.74 26.61 -51.03
N GLY A 134 19.55 27.17 -50.75
CA GLY A 134 18.90 28.12 -51.65
C GLY A 134 19.58 29.50 -51.68
N ALA A 135 20.29 29.88 -50.61
CA ALA A 135 21.02 31.15 -50.52
C ALA A 135 22.44 31.10 -51.13
N SER A 136 22.86 29.97 -51.70
CA SER A 136 24.21 29.78 -52.27
C SER A 136 24.24 29.61 -53.79
N LEU A 137 23.21 30.06 -54.51
CA LEU A 137 23.22 30.06 -55.98
C LEU A 137 23.51 31.48 -56.50
N PRO A 138 24.58 31.69 -57.30
CA PRO A 138 24.91 32.96 -57.93
C PRO A 138 23.96 33.34 -59.07
#